data_AF-A0A7K3D0Q3-F1
#
_entry.id   AF-A0A7K3D0Q3-F1
#
_cell.length_a   1.000
_cell.length_b   1.000
_cell.length_c   1.000
_cell.angle_alpha   90.00
_cell.angle_beta   90.00
_cell.angle_gamma   90.00
#
_symmetry.space_group_name_H-M   'P 1'
#
loop_
_entity.id
_entity.type
_entity.pdbx_description
1 polymer ?
#
loop_
_entity_poly.entity_id
_entity_poly.type
_entity_poly.pdbx_seq_one_letter_code
_entity_poly.pdbx_strand_id
1 'polypeptide(L)'
;MSGTGVEVGAQAARSRALAVLRLRSRALAVALLPAAVAVVLFAAGATGHAGGGSWYVASWTVTVIALLVLLAAGAVGLVVARARPALSPTVPIAEESAPDLYRLVRDLADRLGVPAPSAIALTPDCDSWLEDRTHPAHGAPAGRGRAGASEARNARAPGTAGEATGPGGGEGGATGPVAPVLVIGSPFLWWMRVGELRAVLAPVVAGTGPSAHP
;
A
#
# COMPACT_ATOMS: atom_id res chain seq x y z
N MET A 1 -21.29 -7.71 -30.68
CA MET A 1 -21.79 -6.32 -30.73
C MET A 1 -21.52 -5.64 -29.38
N SER A 2 -20.25 -5.61 -28.94
CA SER A 2 -19.87 -5.42 -27.53
C SER A 2 -18.71 -4.42 -27.32
N GLY A 3 -18.08 -3.92 -28.39
CA GLY A 3 -16.92 -3.02 -28.31
C GLY A 3 -17.27 -1.59 -27.87
N THR A 4 -18.41 -1.07 -28.33
CA THR A 4 -18.85 0.31 -28.07
C THR A 4 -19.19 0.58 -26.60
N GLY A 5 -19.73 -0.41 -25.87
CA GLY A 5 -20.06 -0.24 -24.44
C GLY A 5 -18.82 -0.16 -23.53
N VAL A 6 -17.78 -0.95 -23.86
CA VAL A 6 -16.52 -0.97 -23.11
C VAL A 6 -15.72 0.31 -23.34
N GLU A 7 -15.67 0.78 -24.59
CA GLU A 7 -15.01 2.05 -24.96
C GLU A 7 -15.68 3.27 -24.30
N VAL A 8 -17.01 3.29 -24.22
CA VAL A 8 -17.75 4.35 -23.50
C VAL A 8 -17.49 4.31 -22.00
N GLY A 9 -17.43 3.11 -21.41
CA GLY A 9 -17.05 2.93 -20.00
C GLY A 9 -15.63 3.42 -19.70
N ALA A 10 -14.67 3.08 -20.56
CA ALA A 10 -13.28 3.52 -20.46
C ALA A 10 -13.15 5.05 -20.56
N GLN A 11 -13.87 5.67 -21.51
CA GLN A 11 -13.90 7.13 -21.66
C GLN A 11 -14.51 7.82 -20.43
N ALA A 12 -15.58 7.25 -19.87
CA ALA A 12 -16.21 7.76 -18.65
C ALA A 12 -15.30 7.61 -17.41
N ALA A 13 -14.55 6.51 -17.30
CA ALA A 13 -13.57 6.33 -16.24
C ALA A 13 -12.42 7.34 -16.38
N ARG A 14 -11.90 7.53 -17.60
CA ARG A 14 -10.83 8.50 -17.89
C ARG A 14 -11.27 9.94 -17.60
N SER A 15 -12.50 10.31 -17.96
CA SER A 15 -13.03 11.66 -17.70
C SER A 15 -13.18 11.91 -16.20
N ARG A 16 -13.66 10.93 -15.43
CA ARG A 16 -13.71 10.99 -13.96
C ARG A 16 -12.32 11.10 -13.34
N ALA A 17 -11.35 10.30 -13.81
CA ALA A 17 -9.97 10.38 -13.33
C ALA A 17 -9.36 11.76 -13.57
N LEU A 18 -9.52 12.32 -14.78
CA LEU A 18 -9.08 13.68 -15.09
C LEU A 18 -9.84 14.74 -14.26
N ALA A 19 -11.12 14.53 -13.95
CA ALA A 19 -11.88 15.41 -13.08
C ALA A 19 -11.33 15.42 -11.65
N VAL A 20 -10.96 14.26 -11.10
CA VAL A 20 -10.30 14.15 -9.79
C VAL A 20 -8.97 14.87 -9.78
N LEU A 21 -8.15 14.70 -10.82
CA LEU A 21 -6.86 15.39 -10.94
C LEU A 21 -7.05 16.92 -11.02
N ARG A 22 -8.05 17.39 -11.77
CA ARG A 22 -8.41 18.82 -11.85
C ARG A 22 -8.94 19.36 -10.54
N LEU A 23 -9.71 18.57 -9.79
CA LEU A 23 -10.21 18.98 -8.47
C LEU A 23 -9.05 19.11 -7.48
N ARG A 24 -8.11 18.16 -7.48
CA ARG A 24 -6.89 18.21 -6.66
C ARG A 24 -6.06 19.44 -6.99
N SER A 25 -5.80 19.71 -8.27
CA SER A 25 -5.00 20.88 -8.67
C SER A 25 -5.70 22.19 -8.33
N ARG A 26 -7.02 22.29 -8.52
CA ARG A 26 -7.82 23.45 -8.12
C ARG A 26 -7.83 23.65 -6.60
N ALA A 27 -7.95 22.59 -5.82
CA ALA A 27 -7.90 22.66 -4.36
C ALA A 27 -6.55 23.23 -3.88
N LEU A 28 -5.44 22.77 -4.46
CA LEU A 28 -4.11 23.31 -4.17
C LEU A 28 -3.98 24.78 -4.58
N ALA A 29 -4.48 25.15 -5.77
CA ALA A 29 -4.45 26.54 -6.23
C ALA A 29 -5.25 27.47 -5.31
N VAL A 30 -6.46 27.06 -4.90
CA VAL A 30 -7.30 27.80 -3.96
C VAL A 30 -6.63 27.93 -2.59
N ALA A 31 -5.94 26.89 -2.12
CA ALA A 31 -5.23 26.93 -0.85
C ALA A 31 -4.03 27.90 -0.86
N LEU A 32 -3.34 28.05 -2.00
CA LEU A 32 -2.15 28.90 -2.13
C LEU A 32 -2.46 30.37 -2.47
N LEU A 33 -3.62 30.64 -3.07
CA LEU A 33 -4.03 31.98 -3.51
C LEU A 33 -3.93 33.06 -2.41
N PRO A 34 -4.46 32.87 -1.18
CA PRO A 34 -4.39 33.90 -0.15
C PRO A 34 -2.96 34.15 0.34
N ALA A 35 -2.08 33.14 0.30
CA ALA A 35 -0.66 33.31 0.63
C ALA A 35 0.05 34.17 -0.43
N ALA A 36 -0.24 33.98 -1.72
CA ALA A 36 0.29 34.81 -2.79
C ALA A 36 -0.15 36.28 -2.65
N VAL A 37 -1.43 36.52 -2.32
CA VAL A 37 -1.94 37.88 -2.06
C VAL A 37 -1.24 38.52 -0.86
N ALA A 38 -1.04 37.78 0.24
CA ALA A 38 -0.32 38.27 1.41
C ALA A 38 1.12 38.71 1.07
N VAL A 39 1.82 37.92 0.24
CA VAL A 39 3.18 38.26 -0.23
C VAL A 39 3.18 39.53 -1.06
N VAL A 40 2.22 39.71 -1.96
CA VAL A 40 2.10 40.94 -2.77
C VAL A 40 1.83 42.17 -1.91
N LEU A 41 0.94 42.07 -0.91
CA LEU A 41 0.66 43.17 0.02
C LEU A 41 1.89 43.52 0.86
N PHE A 42 2.63 42.52 1.34
CA PHE A 42 3.85 42.76 2.09
C PHE A 42 4.95 43.40 1.23
N ALA A 43 5.11 42.95 -0.02
CA ALA A 43 6.06 43.51 -0.98
C ALA A 43 5.73 44.96 -1.36
N ALA A 44 4.44 45.28 -1.56
CA ALA A 44 4.00 46.65 -1.86
C ALA A 44 4.21 47.60 -0.66
N GLY A 45 4.08 47.10 0.57
CA GLY A 45 4.46 47.83 1.78
C GLY A 45 5.97 48.08 1.89
N ALA A 46 6.77 47.04 1.68
CA ALA A 46 8.24 47.12 1.77
C ALA A 46 8.87 48.03 0.70
N THR A 47 8.26 48.08 -0.49
CA THR A 47 8.70 48.94 -1.61
C THR A 47 8.16 50.37 -1.52
N GLY A 48 7.43 50.72 -0.45
CA GLY A 48 6.89 52.06 -0.23
C GLY A 48 5.77 52.47 -1.20
N HIS A 49 5.24 51.54 -2.00
CA HIS A 49 4.14 51.80 -2.92
C HIS A 49 2.78 51.87 -2.21
N ALA A 50 2.68 51.33 -1.00
CA ALA A 50 1.49 51.39 -0.16
C ALA A 50 1.86 51.48 1.33
N GLY A 51 1.13 52.28 2.11
CA GLY A 51 1.43 52.50 3.53
C GLY A 51 0.28 53.15 4.29
N GLY A 52 0.31 53.06 5.62
CA GLY A 52 -0.71 53.58 6.54
C GLY A 52 -1.36 52.51 7.42
N GLY A 53 -2.13 52.93 8.43
CA GLY A 53 -2.75 52.03 9.40
C GLY A 53 -3.77 51.06 8.79
N SER A 54 -4.59 51.53 7.84
CA SER A 54 -5.56 50.69 7.12
C SER A 54 -4.90 49.61 6.25
N TRP A 55 -3.77 49.92 5.63
CA TRP A 55 -2.96 48.97 4.86
C TRP A 55 -2.38 47.86 5.74
N TYR A 56 -1.90 48.23 6.93
CA TYR A 56 -1.41 47.27 7.91
C TYR A 56 -2.51 46.31 8.37
N VAL A 57 -3.70 46.84 8.70
CA VAL A 57 -4.86 46.04 9.09
C VAL A 57 -5.29 45.09 7.96
N ALA A 58 -5.35 45.56 6.72
CA ALA A 58 -5.69 44.72 5.56
C ALA A 58 -4.66 43.60 5.35
N SER A 59 -3.36 43.92 5.39
CA SER A 59 -2.27 42.95 5.21
C SER A 59 -2.30 41.87 6.29
N TRP A 60 -2.50 42.26 7.56
CA TRP A 60 -2.65 41.31 8.66
C TRP A 60 -3.88 40.43 8.52
N THR A 61 -5.02 41.00 8.14
CA THR A 61 -6.26 40.25 7.94
C THR A 61 -6.09 39.17 6.85
N VAL A 62 -5.51 39.54 5.71
CA VAL A 62 -5.23 38.60 4.61
C VAL A 62 -4.23 37.52 5.04
N THR A 63 -3.20 37.88 5.82
CA THR A 63 -2.20 36.94 6.32
C THR A 63 -2.82 35.91 7.26
N VAL A 64 -3.69 36.34 8.18
CA VAL A 64 -4.42 35.42 9.08
C VAL A 64 -5.32 34.47 8.29
N ILE A 65 -6.06 34.98 7.29
CA ILE A 65 -6.89 34.15 6.41
C ILE A 65 -6.03 33.14 5.65
N ALA A 66 -4.89 33.55 5.10
CA ALA A 66 -3.97 32.67 4.39
C ALA A 66 -3.45 31.55 5.29
N LEU A 67 -3.05 31.88 6.53
CA LEU A 67 -2.59 30.90 7.51
C LEU A 67 -3.69 29.88 7.85
N LEU A 68 -4.92 30.34 8.10
CA LEU A 68 -6.05 29.46 8.41
C LEU A 68 -6.36 28.49 7.27
N VAL A 69 -6.35 28.98 6.01
CA VAL A 69 -6.57 28.14 4.82
C VAL A 69 -5.46 27.10 4.67
N LEU A 70 -4.19 27.48 4.84
CA LEU A 70 -3.06 26.56 4.75
C LEU A 70 -3.09 25.50 5.87
N LEU A 71 -3.43 25.89 7.10
CA LEU A 71 -3.58 24.96 8.22
C LEU A 71 -4.71 23.95 7.97
N ALA A 72 -5.86 24.40 7.47
CA ALA A 72 -6.97 23.53 7.12
C ALA A 72 -6.59 22.56 5.99
N ALA A 73 -5.93 23.05 4.92
CA ALA A 73 -5.45 22.22 3.83
C ALA A 73 -4.40 21.19 4.30
N GLY A 74 -3.47 21.61 5.16
CA GLY A 74 -2.47 20.74 5.78
C GLY A 74 -3.10 19.67 6.67
N ALA A 75 -4.10 20.02 7.47
CA ALA A 75 -4.85 19.07 8.30
C ALA A 75 -5.59 18.03 7.44
N VAL A 76 -6.28 18.46 6.38
CA VAL A 76 -6.93 17.55 5.43
C VAL A 76 -5.89 16.65 4.75
N GLY A 77 -4.77 17.21 4.30
CA GLY A 77 -3.67 16.44 3.71
C GLY A 77 -3.10 15.40 4.66
N LEU A 78 -2.96 15.74 5.94
CA LEU A 78 -2.50 14.82 6.99
C LEU A 78 -3.52 13.71 7.25
N VAL A 79 -4.82 14.03 7.30
CA VAL A 79 -5.90 13.04 7.45
C VAL A 79 -5.88 12.07 6.28
N VAL A 80 -5.76 12.57 5.05
CA VAL A 80 -5.68 11.74 3.84
C VAL A 80 -4.43 10.87 3.86
N ALA A 81 -3.27 11.41 4.22
CA ALA A 81 -2.02 10.65 4.32
C ALA A 81 -2.06 9.57 5.42
N ARG A 82 -2.89 9.76 6.45
CA ARG A 82 -3.10 8.79 7.54
C ARG A 82 -4.27 7.84 7.29
N ALA A 83 -5.11 8.10 6.30
CA ALA A 83 -6.23 7.24 5.98
C ALA A 83 -5.68 5.88 5.51
N ARG A 84 -6.01 4.81 6.24
CA ARG A 84 -5.72 3.45 5.79
C ARG A 84 -6.73 3.08 4.70
N PRO A 85 -6.28 2.70 3.49
CA PRO A 85 -7.18 2.23 2.45
C PRO A 85 -8.04 1.06 2.96
N ALA A 86 -9.30 0.99 2.54
CA ALA A 86 -10.11 -0.20 2.75
C ALA A 86 -9.49 -1.34 1.93
N LEU A 87 -8.84 -2.29 2.61
CA LEU A 87 -8.28 -3.47 1.96
C LEU A 87 -9.31 -4.59 2.01
N SER A 88 -9.51 -5.24 0.88
CA SER A 88 -10.33 -6.43 0.81
C SER A 88 -9.68 -7.57 1.60
N PRO A 89 -10.49 -8.38 2.30
CA PRO A 89 -9.98 -9.46 3.13
C PRO A 89 -9.25 -10.48 2.25
N THR A 90 -8.02 -10.81 2.63
CA THR A 90 -7.25 -11.86 1.97
C THR A 90 -7.21 -13.14 2.79
N VAL A 91 -7.41 -14.26 2.12
CA VAL A 91 -7.31 -15.60 2.72
C VAL A 91 -6.00 -16.23 2.26
N PRO A 92 -5.04 -16.52 3.17
CA PRO A 92 -3.80 -17.20 2.79
C PRO A 92 -4.11 -18.63 2.34
N ILE A 93 -3.39 -19.10 1.32
CA ILE A 93 -3.48 -20.48 0.83
C ILE A 93 -2.23 -21.22 1.25
N ALA A 94 -2.39 -22.17 2.18
CA ALA A 94 -1.31 -23.06 2.57
C ALA A 94 -0.87 -23.92 1.37
N GLU A 95 0.41 -24.23 1.27
CA GLU A 95 0.93 -25.05 0.15
C GLU A 95 0.27 -26.43 0.10
N GLU A 96 -0.06 -26.99 1.26
CA GLU A 96 -0.77 -28.26 1.41
C GLU A 96 -2.19 -28.24 0.82
N SER A 97 -2.85 -27.08 0.75
CA SER A 97 -4.21 -26.98 0.21
C SER A 97 -4.25 -26.71 -1.30
N ALA A 98 -3.15 -26.25 -1.90
CA ALA A 98 -3.07 -25.97 -3.34
C ALA A 98 -1.69 -26.30 -3.95
N PRO A 99 -1.20 -27.55 -3.87
CA PRO A 99 0.16 -27.90 -4.25
C PRO A 99 0.44 -27.68 -5.75
N ASP A 100 -0.54 -27.91 -6.61
CA ASP A 100 -0.38 -27.73 -8.06
C ASP A 100 -0.29 -26.26 -8.48
N LEU A 101 -0.97 -25.37 -7.75
CA LEU A 101 -0.85 -23.92 -7.96
C LEU A 101 0.55 -23.44 -7.60
N TYR A 102 1.08 -23.89 -6.45
CA TYR A 102 2.46 -23.58 -6.05
C TYR A 102 3.48 -24.13 -7.05
N ARG A 103 3.29 -25.35 -7.59
CA ARG A 103 4.15 -25.91 -8.64
C ARG A 103 4.10 -25.09 -9.93
N LEU A 104 2.91 -24.70 -10.38
CA LEU A 104 2.73 -23.89 -11.58
C LEU A 104 3.45 -22.54 -11.46
N VAL A 105 3.29 -21.87 -10.32
CA VAL A 105 3.91 -20.56 -10.07
C VAL A 105 5.44 -20.69 -9.99
N ARG A 106 5.96 -21.75 -9.37
CA ARG A 106 7.40 -22.03 -9.35
C ARG A 106 7.97 -22.33 -10.73
N ASP A 107 7.34 -23.22 -11.51
CA ASP A 107 7.75 -23.51 -12.90
C ASP A 107 7.74 -22.24 -13.76
N LEU A 108 6.78 -21.33 -13.51
CA LEU A 108 6.71 -20.06 -14.19
C LEU A 108 7.85 -19.11 -13.77
N ALA A 109 8.15 -19.00 -12.48
CA ALA A 109 9.26 -18.21 -11.97
C ALA A 109 10.61 -18.72 -12.51
N ASP A 110 10.80 -20.03 -12.51
CA ASP A 110 12.00 -20.71 -13.03
C ASP A 110 12.19 -20.40 -14.53
N ARG A 111 11.12 -20.52 -15.33
CA ARG A 111 11.16 -20.18 -16.76
C ARG A 111 11.48 -18.72 -17.05
N LEU A 112 11.04 -17.82 -16.17
CA LEU A 112 11.22 -16.38 -16.31
C LEU A 112 12.53 -15.89 -15.65
N GLY A 113 13.25 -16.75 -14.93
CA GLY A 113 14.50 -16.40 -14.25
C GLY A 113 14.33 -15.42 -13.09
N VAL A 114 13.15 -15.41 -12.45
CA VAL A 114 12.80 -14.49 -11.35
C VAL A 114 12.66 -15.26 -10.04
N PRO A 115 12.90 -14.60 -8.87
CA PRO A 115 12.70 -15.27 -7.59
C PRO A 115 11.25 -15.71 -7.42
N ALA A 116 11.06 -16.96 -7.00
CA ALA A 116 9.74 -17.50 -6.71
C ALA A 116 9.11 -16.77 -5.50
N PRO A 117 7.80 -16.49 -5.53
CA PRO A 117 7.10 -15.83 -4.43
C PRO A 117 7.08 -16.72 -3.18
N SER A 118 7.09 -16.09 -1.99
CA SER A 118 7.20 -16.78 -0.69
C SER A 118 5.88 -17.40 -0.20
N ALA A 119 4.74 -16.86 -0.63
CA ALA A 119 3.41 -17.34 -0.28
C ALA A 119 2.38 -16.87 -1.33
N ILE A 120 1.24 -17.58 -1.39
CA ILE A 120 0.08 -17.23 -2.22
C ILE A 120 -1.12 -16.92 -1.33
N ALA A 121 -1.82 -15.81 -1.60
CA ALA A 121 -3.06 -15.44 -0.92
C ALA A 121 -4.18 -15.12 -1.92
N LEU A 122 -5.43 -15.33 -1.52
CA LEU A 122 -6.61 -15.00 -2.33
C LEU A 122 -7.32 -13.76 -1.83
N THR A 123 -7.80 -12.92 -2.74
CA THR A 123 -8.74 -11.82 -2.47
C THR A 123 -10.05 -12.06 -3.24
N PRO A 124 -11.21 -11.56 -2.80
CA PRO A 124 -12.43 -11.59 -3.60
C PRO A 124 -12.35 -10.75 -4.89
N ASP A 125 -11.40 -9.83 -5.02
CA ASP A 125 -11.33 -8.89 -6.14
C ASP A 125 -10.53 -9.43 -7.35
N CYS A 126 -10.90 -9.00 -8.55
CA CYS A 126 -10.27 -9.41 -9.80
C CYS A 126 -9.03 -8.57 -10.21
N ASP A 127 -8.71 -7.50 -9.47
CA ASP A 127 -7.68 -6.51 -9.83
C ASP A 127 -6.45 -6.57 -8.93
N SER A 128 -6.43 -7.46 -7.94
CA SER A 128 -5.27 -7.71 -7.09
C SER A 128 -4.33 -8.73 -7.73
N TRP A 129 -3.19 -8.24 -8.17
CA TRP A 129 -2.11 -9.02 -8.77
C TRP A 129 -0.79 -8.44 -8.26
N LEU A 130 -0.19 -9.11 -7.29
CA LEU A 130 1.04 -8.69 -6.58
C LEU A 130 0.85 -7.46 -5.67
N GLU A 131 0.77 -7.71 -4.37
CA GLU A 131 0.75 -6.65 -3.37
C GLU A 131 1.99 -6.79 -2.49
N ASP A 132 2.85 -5.78 -2.53
CA ASP A 132 3.95 -5.68 -1.58
C ASP A 132 3.39 -5.32 -0.19
N ARG A 133 3.13 -6.36 0.60
CA ARG A 133 2.65 -6.23 1.99
C ARG A 133 3.79 -6.17 3.00
N THR A 134 5.05 -6.13 2.54
CA THR A 134 6.19 -5.88 3.41
C THR A 134 6.39 -4.39 3.69
N HIS A 135 5.72 -3.51 2.93
CA HIS A 135 5.78 -2.07 3.15
C HIS A 135 5.37 -1.69 4.59
N PRO A 136 6.14 -0.87 5.32
CA PRO A 136 5.91 -0.55 6.74
C PRO A 136 4.52 -0.01 7.08
N ALA A 137 3.84 0.61 6.12
CA ALA A 137 2.44 1.04 6.27
C ALA A 137 1.44 -0.12 6.48
N HIS A 138 1.84 -1.36 6.17
CA HIS A 138 1.06 -2.60 6.25
C HIS A 138 1.43 -3.49 7.44
N GLY A 139 2.39 -3.08 8.27
CA GLY A 139 2.72 -3.79 9.51
C GLY A 139 1.47 -3.95 10.38
N ALA A 140 1.10 -5.21 10.67
CA ALA A 140 0.10 -5.53 11.67
C ALA A 140 0.50 -4.84 13.00
N PRO A 141 -0.46 -4.33 13.79
CA PRO A 141 -0.13 -3.81 15.12
C PRO A 141 0.50 -4.95 15.92
N ALA A 142 1.80 -4.86 16.15
CA ALA A 142 2.51 -5.73 17.08
C ALA A 142 1.97 -5.41 18.48
N GLY A 143 0.98 -6.17 18.94
CA GLY A 143 0.39 -5.92 20.25
C GLY A 143 -0.71 -6.90 20.63
N ARG A 144 -0.35 -7.79 21.57
CA ARG A 144 -1.23 -8.59 22.46
C ARG A 144 -1.92 -9.79 21.81
N GLY A 145 -1.20 -10.92 21.82
CA GLY A 145 -1.77 -12.24 21.58
C GLY A 145 -0.89 -13.41 22.02
N ARG A 146 0.38 -13.18 22.41
CA ARG A 146 1.25 -14.16 23.08
C ARG A 146 1.14 -14.03 24.59
N ALA A 147 -0.05 -14.23 25.12
CA ALA A 147 -0.33 -14.47 26.53
C ALA A 147 -1.66 -15.24 26.58
N GLY A 148 -1.60 -16.56 26.40
CA GLY A 148 -2.82 -17.37 26.36
C GLY A 148 -2.70 -18.80 25.80
N ALA A 149 -1.51 -19.26 25.39
CA ALA A 149 -1.33 -20.63 24.88
C ALA A 149 -0.21 -21.42 25.59
N SER A 150 0.07 -21.09 26.86
CA SER A 150 1.03 -21.81 27.71
C SER A 150 0.38 -22.61 28.86
N GLU A 151 -0.95 -22.75 28.87
CA GLU A 151 -1.67 -23.41 29.97
C GLU A 151 -2.61 -24.50 29.46
N ALA A 152 -2.09 -25.45 28.68
CA ALA A 152 -2.80 -26.70 28.35
C ALA A 152 -1.84 -27.76 27.78
N ARG A 153 -0.72 -28.06 28.46
CA ARG A 153 0.05 -29.27 28.16
C ARG A 153 0.99 -29.67 29.31
N ASN A 154 0.40 -29.93 30.48
CA ASN A 154 1.10 -30.60 31.58
C ASN A 154 0.23 -31.73 32.12
N ALA A 155 0.23 -32.87 31.42
CA ALA A 155 -0.29 -34.14 31.93
C ALA A 155 0.28 -35.33 31.13
N ARG A 156 1.61 -35.51 31.10
CA ARG A 156 2.22 -36.85 31.03
C ARG A 156 3.73 -36.80 31.29
N ALA A 157 4.14 -37.38 32.41
CA ALA A 157 5.45 -38.01 32.63
C ALA A 157 5.16 -39.41 33.22
N PRO A 158 6.11 -40.38 33.31
CA PRO A 158 7.56 -40.21 33.21
C PRO A 158 8.33 -41.32 32.45
N GLY A 159 9.63 -41.06 32.20
CA GLY A 159 10.69 -42.07 32.36
C GLY A 159 11.50 -42.45 31.12
N THR A 160 12.71 -41.89 30.97
CA THR A 160 14.00 -42.62 31.00
C THR A 160 15.18 -41.64 30.85
N ALA A 161 16.20 -41.83 31.69
CA ALA A 161 17.43 -41.06 31.84
C ALA A 161 18.35 -41.15 30.60
N GLY A 162 18.97 -40.07 30.14
CA GLY A 162 20.30 -39.53 30.55
C GLY A 162 21.09 -39.28 29.24
N GLU A 163 22.05 -38.37 29.05
CA GLU A 163 22.84 -37.48 29.91
C GLU A 163 23.61 -36.50 28.95
N ALA A 164 23.73 -35.23 29.36
CA ALA A 164 24.66 -34.14 28.99
C ALA A 164 25.38 -34.13 27.60
N THR A 165 25.43 -33.03 26.83
CA THR A 165 26.23 -31.82 27.13
C THR A 165 26.02 -30.75 26.03
N GLY A 166 25.66 -29.51 26.41
CA GLY A 166 25.96 -28.28 25.62
C GLY A 166 27.22 -27.59 26.18
N PRO A 167 27.77 -26.48 25.63
CA PRO A 167 27.07 -25.28 25.11
C PRO A 167 27.66 -24.76 23.77
N GLY A 168 26.97 -23.97 22.93
CA GLY A 168 26.64 -22.55 23.12
C GLY A 168 27.41 -21.69 22.08
N GLY A 169 26.71 -20.80 21.37
CA GLY A 169 27.34 -19.86 20.45
C GLY A 169 26.32 -19.24 19.50
N GLY A 170 25.82 -18.05 19.85
CA GLY A 170 24.82 -17.35 19.06
C GLY A 170 25.39 -16.74 17.79
N GLU A 171 24.60 -16.77 16.73
CA GLU A 171 24.84 -15.95 15.55
C GLU A 171 23.50 -15.35 15.11
N GLY A 172 23.43 -14.02 15.19
CA GLY A 172 22.43 -13.24 14.48
C GLY A 172 22.57 -13.51 12.98
N GLY A 173 21.49 -13.95 12.35
CA GLY A 173 21.50 -14.36 10.94
C GLY A 173 20.34 -13.74 10.18
N ALA A 174 20.66 -12.68 9.44
CA ALA A 174 20.00 -12.21 8.23
C ALA A 174 18.48 -11.96 8.28
N THR A 175 18.09 -10.69 8.43
CA THR A 175 16.96 -10.14 7.65
C THR A 175 17.33 -10.18 6.17
N GLY A 176 17.20 -11.37 5.57
CA GLY A 176 17.18 -11.50 4.12
C GLY A 176 15.98 -10.74 3.55
N PRO A 177 16.05 -10.32 2.27
CA PRO A 177 14.92 -9.65 1.62
C PRO A 177 13.68 -10.53 1.74
N VAL A 178 12.64 -9.99 2.39
CA VAL A 178 11.37 -10.68 2.59
C VAL A 178 10.72 -10.81 1.21
N ALA A 179 10.73 -12.02 0.65
CA ALA A 179 10.25 -12.26 -0.70
C ALA A 179 8.74 -11.94 -0.85
N PRO A 180 8.32 -11.39 -2.01
CA PRO A 180 6.97 -10.87 -2.22
C PRO A 180 5.89 -11.96 -2.13
N VAL A 181 4.72 -11.59 -1.60
CA VAL A 181 3.53 -12.44 -1.53
C VAL A 181 2.70 -12.23 -2.80
N LEU A 182 2.35 -13.32 -3.48
CA LEU A 182 1.48 -13.28 -4.66
C LEU A 182 0.02 -13.31 -4.22
N VAL A 183 -0.67 -12.18 -4.38
CA VAL A 183 -2.13 -12.12 -4.18
C VAL A 183 -2.83 -12.35 -5.52
N ILE A 184 -3.79 -13.27 -5.54
CA ILE A 184 -4.56 -13.66 -6.73
C ILE A 184 -6.05 -13.44 -6.43
N GLY A 185 -6.77 -12.85 -7.38
CA GLY A 185 -8.23 -12.83 -7.32
C GLY A 185 -8.82 -14.24 -7.32
N SER A 186 -9.58 -14.58 -6.27
CA SER A 186 -10.32 -15.83 -6.18
C SER A 186 -11.24 -16.07 -7.39
N PRO A 187 -11.79 -15.03 -8.07
CA PRO A 187 -12.60 -15.25 -9.25
C PRO A 187 -11.87 -15.95 -10.42
N PHE A 188 -10.54 -15.78 -10.50
CA PHE A 188 -9.75 -16.39 -11.57
C PHE A 188 -9.59 -17.89 -11.42
N LEU A 189 -9.58 -18.39 -10.18
CA LEU A 189 -9.40 -19.82 -9.93
C LEU A 189 -10.62 -20.64 -10.35
N TRP A 190 -11.82 -20.07 -10.34
CA TRP A 190 -13.04 -20.79 -10.73
C TRP A 190 -13.48 -20.51 -12.17
N TRP A 191 -13.09 -19.38 -12.77
CA TRP A 191 -13.45 -19.04 -14.16
C TRP A 191 -12.46 -19.51 -15.21
N MET A 192 -11.16 -19.48 -14.92
CA MET A 192 -10.15 -19.76 -15.94
C MET A 192 -9.65 -21.20 -15.92
N ARG A 193 -9.32 -21.71 -17.10
CA ARG A 193 -8.59 -22.97 -17.22
C ARG A 193 -7.11 -22.75 -16.88
N VAL A 194 -6.39 -23.83 -16.57
CA VAL A 194 -4.97 -23.79 -16.17
C VAL A 194 -4.08 -23.05 -17.18
N GLY A 195 -4.30 -23.26 -18.49
CA GLY A 195 -3.52 -22.59 -19.54
C GLY A 195 -3.75 -21.08 -19.60
N GLU A 196 -4.98 -20.65 -19.37
CA GLU A 196 -5.37 -19.22 -19.32
C GLU A 196 -4.81 -18.57 -18.05
N LEU A 197 -4.96 -19.22 -16.90
CA LEU A 197 -4.40 -18.76 -15.64
C LEU A 197 -2.88 -18.60 -15.71
N ARG A 198 -2.17 -19.55 -16.33
CA ARG A 198 -0.71 -19.45 -16.52
C ARG A 198 -0.33 -18.26 -17.40
N ALA A 199 -1.11 -17.98 -18.44
CA ALA A 199 -0.85 -16.84 -19.32
C ALA A 199 -1.04 -15.50 -18.58
N VAL A 200 -2.06 -15.37 -17.73
CA VAL A 200 -2.29 -14.14 -16.96
C VAL A 200 -1.31 -13.99 -15.79
N LEU A 201 -0.88 -15.10 -15.16
CA LEU A 201 0.12 -15.07 -14.09
C LEU A 201 1.53 -14.77 -14.60
N ALA A 202 1.86 -15.05 -15.87
CA ALA A 202 3.21 -14.88 -16.39
C ALA A 202 3.75 -13.43 -16.27
N PRO A 203 3.03 -12.37 -16.70
CA PRO A 203 3.47 -10.99 -16.48
C PRO A 203 3.58 -10.60 -15.00
N VAL A 204 2.73 -11.18 -14.15
CA VAL A 204 2.65 -10.86 -12.72
C VAL A 204 3.84 -11.48 -11.99
N VAL A 205 4.13 -12.76 -12.24
CA VAL A 205 5.32 -13.44 -11.72
C VAL A 205 6.60 -12.77 -12.24
N ALA A 206 6.66 -12.35 -13.51
CA ALA A 206 7.79 -11.56 -14.02
C ALA A 206 8.04 -10.26 -13.20
N GLY A 207 6.97 -9.69 -12.64
CA GLY A 207 7.03 -8.52 -11.75
C GLY A 207 7.69 -8.75 -10.40
N THR A 208 7.91 -10.00 -9.96
CA THR A 208 8.59 -10.28 -8.68
C THR A 208 10.08 -9.88 -8.70
N GLY A 209 10.71 -9.85 -9.87
CA GLY A 209 12.11 -9.42 -10.04
C GLY A 209 12.33 -7.96 -9.61
N PRO A 210 11.63 -6.98 -10.23
CA PRO A 210 11.67 -5.57 -9.81
C PRO A 210 11.27 -5.35 -8.36
N SER A 211 10.30 -6.10 -7.83
CA SER A 211 9.84 -5.98 -6.43
C SER A 211 10.80 -6.60 -5.40
N ALA A 212 11.76 -7.42 -5.82
CA ALA A 212 12.81 -7.95 -4.94
C ALA A 212 13.99 -6.99 -4.75
N HIS A 213 14.04 -5.89 -5.53
CA HIS A 213 15.02 -4.83 -5.35
C HIS A 213 14.48 -3.78 -4.35
N PRO A 214 15.21 -3.51 -3.25
CA PRO A 214 14.79 -2.56 -2.21
C PRO A 214 14.75 -1.10 -2.69
#